data_AF-A0A7W0I151-F1
#
_entry.id   AF-A0A7W0I151-F1
#
_cell.length_a   1.000
_cell.length_b   1.000
_cell.length_c   1.000
_cell.angle_alpha   90.00
_cell.angle_beta   90.00
_cell.angle_gamma   90.00
#
_symmetry.space_group_name_H-M   'P 1'
#
loop_
_entity.id
_entity.type
_entity.pdbx_description
1 polymer ?
#
loop_
_entity_poly.entity_id
_entity_poly.type
_entity_poly.pdbx_seq_one_letter_code
_entity_poly.pdbx_strand_id
1 'polypeptide(L)'
;MLTIEEYISRRKKEDRLNEFNPDERNQNMKNCVDYVFEYFNQYLDFSKMDEKTALNEERLEKYRKAIDRYDINIQEWLMSIYDQYDKQLNRSIVNLLKTDELFLIYDSDSEFRRSSYECYSKLVKKHPYLKNQTEFLFLFIKDYHELVSQPSGRINQIYISDEISEWIEKTWLKHQVNILAFTSDWAHRFYTNEDYWSPKHKIKTNNSWRKYEYDYKQKNNLFNLNSLFTRISEKPFLRGKKQFLEILMMYYWLHDVFGDEDNYWHEYLSKCNIEVNSRNLSG
;
A
#
# COMPACT_ATOMS: atom_id res chain seq x y z
N MET A 1 -26.65 -8.71 27.97
CA MET A 1 -27.38 -9.99 28.10
C MET A 1 -28.08 -9.93 29.44
N LEU A 2 -29.40 -10.18 29.50
CA LEU A 2 -30.08 -10.36 30.77
C LEU A 2 -29.54 -11.64 31.41
N THR A 3 -29.45 -11.70 32.74
CA THR A 3 -29.24 -12.98 33.41
C THR A 3 -30.49 -13.85 33.28
N ILE A 4 -30.35 -15.16 33.48
CA ILE A 4 -31.50 -16.07 33.46
C ILE A 4 -32.57 -15.67 34.47
N GLU A 5 -32.16 -15.15 35.62
CA GLU A 5 -33.04 -14.67 36.70
C GLU A 5 -33.80 -13.42 36.28
N GLU A 6 -33.14 -12.47 35.63
CA GLU A 6 -33.77 -11.25 35.09
C GLU A 6 -34.75 -11.57 33.96
N TYR A 7 -34.39 -12.53 33.10
CA TYR A 7 -35.23 -12.97 31.99
C TYR A 7 -36.51 -13.65 32.49
N ILE A 8 -36.38 -14.61 33.41
CA ILE A 8 -37.53 -15.31 34.02
C ILE A 8 -38.42 -14.30 34.76
N SER A 9 -37.83 -13.37 35.51
CA SER A 9 -38.58 -12.34 36.23
C SER A 9 -39.40 -11.45 35.29
N ARG A 10 -38.84 -11.10 34.13
CA ARG A 10 -39.56 -10.33 33.10
C ARG A 10 -40.72 -11.14 32.51
N ARG A 11 -40.50 -12.39 32.10
CA ARG A 11 -41.53 -13.26 31.50
C ARG A 11 -42.68 -13.55 32.48
N LYS A 12 -42.37 -13.81 33.76
CA LYS A 12 -43.39 -13.97 34.82
C LYS A 12 -44.32 -12.77 34.94
N LYS A 13 -43.77 -11.55 34.81
CA LYS A 13 -44.54 -10.30 34.89
C LYS A 13 -45.39 -10.06 33.64
N GLU A 14 -44.84 -10.37 32.46
CA GLU A 14 -45.54 -10.25 31.17
C GLU A 14 -46.72 -11.24 31.08
N ASP A 15 -46.49 -12.49 31.48
CA ASP A 15 -47.48 -13.57 31.39
C ASP A 15 -48.40 -13.64 32.62
N ARG A 16 -48.20 -12.75 33.61
CA ARG A 16 -48.95 -12.69 34.89
C ARG A 16 -49.02 -14.04 35.60
N LEU A 17 -47.89 -14.76 35.62
CA LEU A 17 -47.79 -16.09 36.21
C LEU A 17 -47.96 -16.02 37.73
N ASN A 18 -48.93 -16.77 38.29
CA ASN A 18 -49.08 -16.94 39.73
C ASN A 18 -48.55 -18.31 40.17
N GLU A 19 -47.26 -18.36 40.48
CA GLU A 19 -46.55 -19.60 40.84
C GLU A 19 -47.00 -20.26 42.15
N PHE A 20 -47.79 -19.54 42.97
CA PHE A 20 -48.30 -20.02 44.25
C PHE A 20 -49.70 -20.61 44.16
N ASN A 21 -50.33 -20.66 42.97
CA ASN A 21 -51.63 -21.27 42.76
C ASN A 21 -51.52 -22.82 42.71
N PRO A 22 -52.10 -23.57 43.68
CA PRO A 22 -52.00 -25.03 43.74
C PRO A 22 -52.71 -25.73 42.57
N ASP A 23 -53.80 -25.15 42.07
CA ASP A 23 -54.63 -25.74 41.01
C ASP A 23 -53.95 -25.66 39.64
N GLU A 24 -53.00 -24.73 39.48
CA GLU A 24 -52.24 -24.51 38.24
C GLU A 24 -50.81 -25.08 38.30
N ARG A 25 -50.46 -25.83 39.35
CA ARG A 25 -49.10 -26.32 39.63
C ARG A 25 -48.42 -26.96 38.42
N ASN A 26 -49.10 -27.83 37.69
CA ASN A 26 -48.53 -28.52 36.53
C ASN A 26 -48.27 -27.56 35.36
N GLN A 27 -49.15 -26.58 35.15
CA GLN A 27 -49.00 -25.58 34.10
C GLN A 27 -47.88 -24.59 34.45
N ASN A 28 -47.80 -24.15 35.71
CA ASN A 28 -46.73 -23.28 36.19
C ASN A 28 -45.36 -23.94 36.09
N MET A 29 -45.26 -25.24 36.42
CA MET A 29 -44.03 -26.01 36.24
C MET A 29 -43.59 -26.03 34.78
N LYS A 30 -44.53 -26.31 33.86
CA LYS A 30 -44.26 -26.32 32.42
C LYS A 30 -43.78 -24.96 31.93
N ASN A 31 -44.48 -23.88 32.30
CA ASN A 31 -44.13 -22.51 31.90
C ASN A 31 -42.72 -22.12 32.39
N CYS A 32 -42.36 -22.46 33.62
CA CYS A 32 -41.02 -22.19 34.15
C CYS A 32 -39.92 -22.96 33.39
N VAL A 33 -40.17 -24.22 33.04
CA VAL A 33 -39.24 -25.02 32.22
C VAL A 33 -39.14 -24.42 30.81
N ASP A 34 -40.25 -24.03 30.21
CA ASP A 34 -40.30 -23.40 28.89
C ASP A 34 -39.49 -22.08 28.87
N TYR A 35 -39.60 -21.22 29.90
CA TYR A 35 -38.78 -20.01 30.00
C TYR A 35 -37.28 -20.29 30.08
N VAL A 36 -36.88 -21.35 30.79
CA VAL A 36 -35.47 -21.78 30.86
C VAL A 36 -35.00 -22.25 29.49
N PHE A 37 -35.79 -23.09 28.80
CA PHE A 37 -35.47 -23.54 27.45
C PHE A 37 -35.41 -22.37 26.45
N GLU A 38 -36.35 -21.43 26.49
CA GLU A 38 -36.34 -20.23 25.66
C GLU A 38 -35.09 -19.38 25.91
N TYR A 39 -34.70 -19.19 27.17
CA TYR A 39 -33.49 -18.44 27.51
C TYR A 39 -32.24 -19.11 26.91
N PHE A 40 -32.07 -20.41 27.09
CA PHE A 40 -30.88 -21.09 26.56
C PHE A 40 -30.89 -21.20 25.03
N ASN A 41 -32.05 -21.40 24.40
CA ASN A 41 -32.13 -21.53 22.94
C ASN A 41 -32.10 -20.19 22.20
N GLN A 42 -32.64 -19.10 22.77
CA GLN A 42 -32.70 -17.80 22.10
C GLN A 42 -31.58 -16.84 22.52
N TYR A 43 -31.15 -16.88 23.79
CA TYR A 43 -30.08 -16.01 24.30
C TYR A 43 -28.71 -16.68 24.26
N LEU A 44 -28.61 -17.98 24.55
CA LEU A 44 -27.36 -18.78 24.42
C LEU A 44 -27.34 -19.59 23.12
N ASP A 45 -27.76 -18.96 22.03
CA ASP A 45 -27.75 -19.56 20.70
C ASP A 45 -26.31 -19.83 20.25
N PHE A 46 -25.85 -21.07 20.43
CA PHE A 46 -24.52 -21.53 20.03
C PHE A 46 -24.25 -21.29 18.54
N SER A 47 -25.29 -21.31 17.70
CA SER A 47 -25.15 -21.04 16.27
C SER A 47 -24.62 -19.62 15.99
N LYS A 48 -25.03 -18.62 16.79
CA LYS A 48 -24.52 -17.24 16.67
C LYS A 48 -23.12 -17.08 17.24
N MET A 49 -22.74 -17.89 18.22
CA MET A 49 -21.36 -17.92 18.74
C MET A 49 -20.42 -18.61 17.74
N ASP A 50 -20.85 -19.70 17.13
CA ASP A 50 -20.13 -20.42 16.09
C ASP A 50 -20.00 -19.56 14.82
N GLU A 51 -21.07 -18.88 14.41
CA GLU A 51 -21.04 -17.94 13.28
C GLU A 51 -20.10 -16.75 13.55
N LYS A 52 -20.12 -16.18 14.76
CA LYS A 52 -19.20 -15.11 15.15
C LYS A 52 -17.73 -15.59 15.16
N THR A 53 -17.49 -16.84 15.55
CA THR A 53 -16.16 -17.45 15.56
C THR A 53 -15.68 -17.70 14.13
N ALA A 54 -16.53 -18.30 13.28
CA ALA A 54 -16.25 -18.54 11.87
C ALA A 54 -16.00 -17.23 11.10
N LEU A 55 -16.81 -16.20 11.32
CA LEU A 55 -16.62 -14.87 10.71
C LEU A 55 -15.31 -14.23 11.16
N ASN A 56 -14.91 -14.42 12.42
CA ASN A 56 -13.64 -13.92 12.92
C ASN A 56 -12.44 -14.66 12.28
N GLU A 57 -12.52 -15.98 12.18
CA GLU A 57 -11.51 -16.81 11.50
C GLU A 57 -11.39 -16.45 10.02
N GLU A 58 -12.51 -16.30 9.31
CA GLU A 58 -12.52 -15.87 7.91
C GLU A 58 -11.89 -14.49 7.74
N ARG A 59 -12.19 -13.55 8.64
CA ARG A 59 -11.61 -12.20 8.66
C ARG A 59 -10.09 -12.25 8.84
N LEU A 60 -9.58 -13.06 9.77
CA LEU A 60 -8.15 -13.23 10.01
C LEU A 60 -7.45 -13.88 8.83
N GLU A 61 -8.04 -14.92 8.24
CA GLU A 61 -7.48 -15.62 7.08
C GLU A 61 -7.41 -14.72 5.84
N LYS A 62 -8.45 -13.90 5.61
CA LYS A 62 -8.43 -12.87 4.56
C LYS A 62 -7.29 -11.88 4.74
N TYR A 63 -7.01 -11.45 5.97
CA TYR A 63 -5.91 -10.53 6.23
C TYR A 63 -4.54 -11.20 6.09
N ARG A 64 -4.39 -12.43 6.58
CA ARG A 64 -3.19 -13.26 6.42
C ARG A 64 -2.81 -13.39 4.93
N LYS A 65 -3.77 -13.73 4.07
CA LYS A 65 -3.56 -13.78 2.61
C LYS A 65 -3.15 -12.43 2.01
N ALA A 66 -3.61 -11.31 2.59
CA ALA A 66 -3.26 -9.98 2.09
C ALA A 66 -1.83 -9.55 2.46
N ILE A 67 -1.16 -10.26 3.37
CA ILE A 67 0.20 -9.97 3.83
C ILE A 67 1.15 -11.16 3.61
N ASP A 68 0.76 -12.13 2.80
CA ASP A 68 1.49 -13.39 2.58
C ASP A 68 2.91 -13.21 2.02
N ARG A 69 3.17 -12.09 1.34
CA ARG A 69 4.48 -11.79 0.73
C ARG A 69 5.52 -11.25 1.71
N TYR A 70 5.12 -10.76 2.88
CA TYR A 70 6.05 -10.17 3.84
C TYR A 70 6.82 -11.26 4.61
N ASP A 71 7.91 -10.92 5.29
CA ASP A 71 8.61 -11.83 6.20
C ASP A 71 7.67 -12.38 7.30
N ILE A 72 7.90 -13.61 7.74
CA ILE A 72 7.04 -14.28 8.73
C ILE A 72 6.90 -13.50 10.04
N ASN A 73 7.98 -12.88 10.53
CA ASN A 73 7.93 -12.11 11.78
C ASN A 73 7.09 -10.84 11.61
N ILE A 74 7.16 -10.24 10.41
CA ILE A 74 6.34 -9.08 10.05
C ILE A 74 4.87 -9.49 9.92
N GLN A 75 4.59 -10.65 9.32
CA GLN A 75 3.23 -11.19 9.23
C GLN A 75 2.64 -11.42 10.62
N GLU A 76 3.36 -12.09 11.52
CA GLU A 76 2.93 -12.34 12.90
C GLU A 76 2.65 -11.03 13.65
N TRP A 77 3.55 -10.06 13.51
CA TRP A 77 3.39 -8.74 14.12
C TRP A 77 2.12 -8.03 13.60
N LEU A 78 1.92 -7.96 12.29
CA LEU A 78 0.73 -7.35 11.68
C LEU A 78 -0.56 -8.08 12.06
N MET A 79 -0.53 -9.42 12.07
CA MET A 79 -1.66 -10.26 12.49
C MET A 79 -2.04 -9.98 13.94
N SER A 80 -1.06 -9.86 14.84
CA SER A 80 -1.34 -9.58 16.26
C SER A 80 -2.04 -8.22 16.45
N ILE A 81 -1.65 -7.22 15.66
CA ILE A 81 -2.28 -5.90 15.69
C ILE A 81 -3.69 -5.96 15.10
N TYR A 82 -3.88 -6.69 14.02
CA TYR A 82 -5.19 -6.79 13.38
C TYR A 82 -6.18 -7.57 14.25
N ASP A 83 -5.75 -8.66 14.87
CA ASP A 83 -6.59 -9.45 15.78
C ASP A 83 -7.02 -8.62 17.00
N GLN A 84 -6.07 -7.90 17.61
CA GLN A 84 -6.33 -7.13 18.83
C GLN A 84 -7.10 -5.82 18.60
N TYR A 85 -6.83 -5.11 17.50
CA TYR A 85 -7.32 -3.74 17.29
C TYR A 85 -8.22 -3.57 16.05
N ASP A 86 -8.38 -4.60 15.23
CA ASP A 86 -9.10 -4.55 13.94
C ASP A 86 -8.53 -3.43 13.02
N LYS A 87 -7.21 -3.27 13.05
CA LYS A 87 -6.49 -2.27 12.24
C LYS A 87 -5.45 -2.91 11.33
N GLN A 88 -5.61 -2.66 10.04
CA GLN A 88 -4.64 -3.05 9.02
C GLN A 88 -3.50 -2.05 8.97
N LEU A 89 -2.57 -2.19 9.91
CA LEU A 89 -1.49 -1.24 10.11
C LEU A 89 -0.60 -1.09 8.86
N ASN A 90 -0.34 -2.20 8.16
CA ASN A 90 0.40 -2.22 6.90
C ASN A 90 -0.11 -1.17 5.90
N ARG A 91 -1.43 -1.06 5.71
CA ARG A 91 -2.02 -0.08 4.80
C ARG A 91 -1.73 1.35 5.24
N SER A 92 -1.78 1.62 6.53
CA SER A 92 -1.52 2.95 7.09
C SER A 92 -0.06 3.35 6.88
N ILE A 93 0.88 2.42 7.10
CA ILE A 93 2.31 2.65 6.88
C ILE A 93 2.58 2.86 5.38
N VAL A 94 2.11 1.94 4.52
CA VAL A 94 2.31 2.03 3.06
C VAL A 94 1.77 3.33 2.49
N ASN A 95 0.61 3.80 2.93
CA ASN A 95 0.06 5.07 2.49
C ASN A 95 0.95 6.26 2.85
N LEU A 96 1.63 6.22 4.00
CA LEU A 96 2.61 7.25 4.36
C LEU A 96 3.88 7.14 3.51
N LEU A 97 4.41 5.93 3.31
CA LEU A 97 5.60 5.71 2.48
C LEU A 97 5.38 6.17 1.04
N LYS A 98 4.18 5.96 0.49
CA LYS A 98 3.80 6.47 -0.84
C LYS A 98 3.85 7.99 -0.95
N THR A 99 3.88 8.75 0.15
CA THR A 99 4.06 10.21 0.06
C THR A 99 5.51 10.63 -0.12
N ASP A 100 6.47 9.75 0.22
CA ASP A 100 7.89 9.99 0.02
C ASP A 100 8.29 9.60 -1.41
N GLU A 101 8.53 10.62 -2.24
CA GLU A 101 8.92 10.46 -3.63
C GLU A 101 10.31 9.84 -3.83
N LEU A 102 11.14 9.75 -2.79
CA LEU A 102 12.47 9.14 -2.86
C LEU A 102 12.54 7.74 -2.24
N PHE A 103 11.43 7.22 -1.72
CA PHE A 103 11.41 5.95 -1.01
C PHE A 103 12.01 4.79 -1.83
N LEU A 104 11.69 4.71 -3.13
CA LEU A 104 12.11 3.59 -3.99
C LEU A 104 13.63 3.54 -4.25
N ILE A 105 14.37 4.62 -4.00
CA ILE A 105 15.83 4.66 -4.17
C ILE A 105 16.60 4.55 -2.85
N TYR A 106 15.92 4.23 -1.75
CA TYR A 106 16.60 3.99 -0.48
C TYR A 106 17.51 2.77 -0.58
N ASP A 107 18.73 2.89 -0.05
CA ASP A 107 19.74 1.82 -0.12
C ASP A 107 20.51 1.62 1.20
N SER A 108 20.23 2.42 2.22
CA SER A 108 20.89 2.30 3.52
C SER A 108 19.93 2.13 4.69
N ASP A 109 20.37 1.40 5.71
CA ASP A 109 19.65 1.27 6.97
C ASP A 109 19.35 2.63 7.61
N SER A 110 20.22 3.63 7.44
CA SER A 110 19.98 4.99 7.96
C SER A 110 18.77 5.68 7.32
N GLU A 111 18.53 5.49 6.03
CA GLU A 111 17.35 6.02 5.34
C GLU A 111 16.08 5.34 5.83
N PHE A 112 16.09 4.01 5.94
CA PHE A 112 14.97 3.24 6.46
C PHE A 112 14.66 3.56 7.92
N ARG A 113 15.69 3.78 8.76
CA ARG A 113 15.52 4.23 10.15
C ARG A 113 14.91 5.62 10.23
N ARG A 114 15.36 6.56 9.41
CA ARG A 114 14.76 7.90 9.34
C ARG A 114 13.27 7.80 8.98
N SER A 115 12.95 7.03 7.94
CA SER A 115 11.57 6.81 7.51
C SER A 115 10.72 6.13 8.59
N SER A 116 11.27 5.18 9.34
CA SER A 116 10.54 4.55 10.44
C SER A 116 10.22 5.53 11.57
N TYR A 117 11.14 6.44 11.92
CA TYR A 117 10.86 7.49 12.90
C TYR A 117 9.82 8.49 12.40
N GLU A 118 9.88 8.90 11.13
CA GLU A 118 8.87 9.78 10.53
C GLU A 118 7.48 9.12 10.52
N CYS A 119 7.39 7.87 10.09
CA CYS A 119 6.16 7.08 10.12
C CYS A 119 5.63 6.94 11.56
N TYR A 120 6.49 6.61 12.52
CA TYR A 120 6.12 6.52 13.93
C TYR A 120 5.53 7.83 14.45
N SER A 121 6.19 8.97 14.16
CA SER A 121 5.73 10.29 14.61
C SER A 121 4.31 10.64 14.11
N LYS A 122 3.97 10.19 12.90
CA LYS A 122 2.65 10.40 12.27
C LYS A 122 1.59 9.42 12.78
N LEU A 123 1.99 8.19 13.11
CA LEU A 123 1.05 7.11 13.46
C LEU A 123 0.80 6.95 14.96
N VAL A 124 1.78 7.21 15.82
CA VAL A 124 1.71 6.88 17.27
C VAL A 124 0.51 7.52 17.98
N LYS A 125 0.08 8.72 17.55
CA LYS A 125 -1.10 9.39 18.11
C LYS A 125 -2.40 8.64 17.82
N LYS A 126 -2.53 8.06 16.61
CA LYS A 126 -3.70 7.28 16.18
C LYS A 126 -3.60 5.81 16.57
N HIS A 127 -2.37 5.31 16.74
CA HIS A 127 -2.05 3.92 17.01
C HIS A 127 -1.10 3.82 18.21
N PRO A 128 -1.58 4.06 19.45
CA PRO A 128 -0.72 4.08 20.64
C PRO A 128 0.02 2.76 20.92
N TYR A 129 -0.51 1.65 20.42
CA TYR A 129 0.11 0.32 20.50
C TYR A 129 1.42 0.20 19.70
N LEU A 130 1.75 1.17 18.84
CA LEU A 130 3.06 1.27 18.21
C LEU A 130 4.19 1.67 19.17
N LYS A 131 3.87 2.14 20.38
CA LYS A 131 4.88 2.46 21.39
C LYS A 131 5.78 1.24 21.61
N ASN A 132 7.09 1.46 21.57
CA ASN A 132 8.13 0.43 21.69
C ASN A 132 8.17 -0.61 20.55
N GLN A 133 7.47 -0.37 19.43
CA GLN A 133 7.48 -1.24 18.24
C GLN A 133 8.20 -0.61 17.05
N THR A 134 9.10 0.36 17.29
CA THR A 134 9.85 1.07 16.24
C THR A 134 10.78 0.14 15.45
N GLU A 135 11.23 -0.96 16.06
CA GLU A 135 12.04 -1.97 15.37
C GLU A 135 11.22 -2.71 14.31
N PHE A 136 10.03 -3.21 14.67
CA PHE A 136 9.13 -3.85 13.72
C PHE A 136 8.69 -2.89 12.61
N LEU A 137 8.50 -1.61 12.92
CA LEU A 137 8.22 -0.61 11.90
C LEU A 137 9.40 -0.43 10.92
N PHE A 138 10.63 -0.40 11.42
CA PHE A 138 11.83 -0.37 10.56
C PHE A 138 11.92 -1.61 9.67
N LEU A 139 11.76 -2.81 10.25
CA LEU A 139 11.80 -4.07 9.49
C LEU A 139 10.68 -4.12 8.44
N PHE A 140 9.46 -3.72 8.78
CA PHE A 140 8.34 -3.62 7.85
C PHE A 140 8.64 -2.69 6.67
N ILE A 141 9.20 -1.51 6.93
CA ILE A 141 9.50 -0.54 5.88
C ILE A 141 10.57 -1.10 4.92
N LYS A 142 11.59 -1.78 5.45
CA LYS A 142 12.65 -2.41 4.67
C LYS A 142 12.12 -3.57 3.82
N ASP A 143 11.35 -4.48 4.43
CA ASP A 143 10.72 -5.60 3.73
C ASP A 143 9.73 -5.13 2.65
N TYR A 144 8.94 -4.09 2.95
CA TYR A 144 8.07 -3.45 1.96
C TYR A 144 8.87 -2.86 0.79
N HIS A 145 9.99 -2.18 1.06
CA HIS A 145 10.88 -1.64 0.02
C HIS A 145 11.44 -2.74 -0.87
N GLU A 146 11.90 -3.85 -0.29
CA GLU A 146 12.39 -5.01 -1.05
C GLU A 146 11.29 -5.57 -1.95
N LEU A 147 10.07 -5.77 -1.40
CA LEU A 147 8.92 -6.28 -2.16
C LEU A 147 8.53 -5.41 -3.35
N VAL A 148 8.49 -4.08 -3.19
CA VAL A 148 8.15 -3.19 -4.30
C VAL A 148 9.30 -3.01 -5.29
N SER A 149 10.53 -3.28 -4.86
CA SER A 149 11.71 -3.17 -5.71
C SER A 149 11.99 -4.47 -6.48
N GLN A 150 11.39 -5.61 -6.10
CA GLN A 150 11.56 -6.86 -6.83
C GLN A 150 11.29 -6.69 -8.35
N PRO A 151 12.27 -7.06 -9.22
CA PRO A 151 12.10 -7.04 -10.66
C PRO A 151 11.04 -8.05 -11.09
N SER A 152 9.79 -7.59 -11.19
CA SER A 152 8.67 -8.40 -11.64
C SER A 152 7.74 -7.59 -12.56
N GLY A 153 7.09 -8.28 -13.50
CA GLY A 153 6.13 -7.67 -14.42
C GLY A 153 6.73 -6.88 -15.58
N ARG A 154 5.84 -6.22 -16.35
CA ARG A 154 6.17 -5.52 -17.61
C ARG A 154 7.13 -4.34 -17.43
N ILE A 155 7.09 -3.69 -16.27
CA ILE A 155 7.94 -2.53 -15.93
C ILE A 155 9.43 -2.89 -16.01
N ASN A 156 9.80 -4.16 -15.79
CA ASN A 156 11.19 -4.63 -15.75
C ASN A 156 11.70 -5.25 -17.07
N GLN A 157 10.94 -5.15 -18.17
CA GLN A 157 11.29 -5.76 -19.47
C GLN A 157 11.83 -4.74 -20.49
N ILE A 158 12.18 -3.53 -20.03
CA ILE A 158 12.58 -2.44 -20.92
C ILE A 158 14.05 -2.61 -21.30
N TYR A 159 14.31 -2.63 -22.61
CA TYR A 159 15.64 -2.57 -23.17
C TYR A 159 15.82 -1.28 -23.99
N ILE A 160 16.79 -0.47 -23.59
CA ILE A 160 17.16 0.79 -24.28
C ILE A 160 18.55 0.65 -24.90
N SER A 161 19.53 0.29 -24.09
CA SER A 161 20.91 0.00 -24.51
C SER A 161 21.57 -0.95 -23.53
N ASP A 162 22.70 -1.53 -23.92
CA ASP A 162 23.46 -2.43 -23.05
C ASP A 162 23.97 -1.70 -21.80
N GLU A 163 24.46 -0.46 -21.93
CA GLU A 163 24.99 0.31 -20.79
C GLU A 163 23.90 0.63 -19.75
N ILE A 164 22.69 0.98 -20.19
CA ILE A 164 21.56 1.26 -19.29
C ILE A 164 21.09 -0.04 -18.63
N SER A 165 20.98 -1.12 -19.39
CA SER A 165 20.56 -2.43 -18.89
C SER A 165 21.53 -2.95 -17.82
N GLU A 166 22.84 -2.88 -18.09
CA GLU A 166 23.89 -3.29 -17.16
C GLU A 166 23.87 -2.43 -15.88
N TRP A 167 23.64 -1.13 -16.02
CA TRP A 167 23.53 -0.23 -14.87
C TRP A 167 22.32 -0.57 -13.99
N ILE A 168 21.16 -0.84 -14.57
CA ILE A 168 19.94 -1.24 -13.85
C ILE A 168 20.20 -2.54 -13.09
N GLU A 169 20.74 -3.55 -13.78
CA GLU A 169 21.01 -4.87 -13.19
C GLU A 169 22.01 -4.78 -12.03
N LYS A 170 23.14 -4.08 -12.24
CA LYS A 170 24.15 -3.88 -11.18
C LYS A 170 23.59 -3.13 -9.97
N THR A 171 22.72 -2.13 -10.23
CA THR A 171 22.09 -1.36 -9.15
C THR A 171 21.17 -2.26 -8.32
N TRP A 172 20.34 -3.08 -8.97
CA TRP A 172 19.50 -4.04 -8.28
C TRP A 172 20.33 -5.06 -7.48
N LEU A 173 21.30 -5.73 -8.11
CA LEU A 173 22.09 -6.77 -7.46
C LEU A 173 22.85 -6.26 -6.23
N LYS A 174 23.39 -5.04 -6.29
CA LYS A 174 24.24 -4.49 -5.22
C LYS A 174 23.47 -3.70 -4.17
N HIS A 175 22.46 -2.94 -4.57
CA HIS A 175 21.76 -1.99 -3.70
C HIS A 175 20.33 -2.40 -3.40
N GLN A 176 19.79 -3.45 -4.03
CA GLN A 176 18.37 -3.84 -3.97
C GLN A 176 17.44 -2.66 -4.32
N VAL A 177 17.90 -1.80 -5.23
CA VAL A 177 17.15 -0.64 -5.71
C VAL A 177 16.70 -0.89 -7.14
N ASN A 178 15.40 -0.74 -7.38
CA ASN A 178 14.83 -0.85 -8.71
C ASN A 178 14.64 0.53 -9.34
N ILE A 179 15.60 0.88 -10.20
CA ILE A 179 15.59 2.17 -10.91
C ILE A 179 14.37 2.30 -11.82
N LEU A 180 13.91 1.22 -12.44
CA LEU A 180 12.75 1.23 -13.33
C LEU A 180 11.47 1.54 -12.56
N ALA A 181 11.29 0.92 -11.38
CA ALA A 181 10.17 1.23 -10.50
C ALA A 181 10.19 2.71 -10.06
N PHE A 182 11.37 3.22 -9.70
CA PHE A 182 11.53 4.63 -9.31
C PHE A 182 11.21 5.60 -10.44
N THR A 183 11.75 5.40 -11.64
CA THR A 183 11.53 6.34 -12.75
C THR A 183 10.10 6.29 -13.28
N SER A 184 9.44 5.13 -13.23
CA SER A 184 8.01 4.99 -13.51
C SER A 184 7.16 5.76 -12.49
N ASP A 185 7.38 5.53 -11.18
CA ASP A 185 6.66 6.24 -10.11
C ASP A 185 6.87 7.76 -10.20
N TRP A 186 8.11 8.20 -10.49
CA TRP A 186 8.40 9.62 -10.71
C TRP A 186 7.61 10.20 -11.89
N ALA A 187 7.60 9.51 -13.05
CA ALA A 187 6.89 9.99 -14.24
C ALA A 187 5.38 10.12 -13.98
N HIS A 188 4.76 9.13 -13.31
CA HIS A 188 3.35 9.18 -12.95
C HIS A 188 3.02 10.30 -11.96
N ARG A 189 3.85 10.50 -10.93
CA ARG A 189 3.69 11.63 -9.99
C ARG A 189 3.84 12.97 -10.69
N PHE A 190 4.87 13.10 -11.52
CA PHE A 190 5.16 14.31 -12.26
C PHE A 190 4.00 14.67 -13.19
N TYR A 191 3.39 13.69 -13.88
CA TYR A 191 2.22 13.90 -14.72
C TYR A 191 0.94 14.30 -13.95
N THR A 192 0.76 13.74 -12.76
CA THR A 192 -0.43 14.00 -11.94
C THR A 192 -0.35 15.36 -11.24
N ASN A 193 0.85 15.91 -11.06
CA ASN A 193 1.07 17.15 -10.34
C ASN A 193 1.61 18.28 -11.24
N GLU A 194 0.69 19.10 -11.79
CA GLU A 194 1.04 20.24 -12.64
C GLU A 194 1.91 21.30 -11.95
N ASP A 195 1.92 21.36 -10.61
CA ASP A 195 2.76 22.30 -9.87
C ASP A 195 4.25 21.97 -10.00
N TYR A 196 4.58 20.73 -10.34
CA TYR A 196 5.94 20.35 -10.66
C TYR A 196 6.39 20.92 -12.01
N TRP A 197 5.49 21.27 -12.92
CA TRP A 197 5.93 21.72 -14.24
C TRP A 197 6.43 23.16 -14.18
N SER A 198 7.69 23.35 -14.55
CA SER A 198 8.26 24.69 -14.72
C SER A 198 7.42 25.49 -15.72
N PRO A 199 7.22 26.82 -15.50
CA PRO A 199 6.45 27.65 -16.43
C PRO A 199 6.93 27.56 -17.89
N LYS A 200 8.22 27.29 -18.11
CA LYS A 200 8.80 27.14 -19.46
C LYS A 200 8.29 25.89 -20.18
N HIS A 201 7.89 24.87 -19.45
CA HIS A 201 7.36 23.61 -20.00
C HIS A 201 5.83 23.55 -19.95
N LYS A 202 5.12 24.63 -19.57
CA LYS A 202 3.66 24.65 -19.56
C LYS A 202 3.14 25.18 -20.88
N ILE A 203 2.52 24.32 -21.68
CA ILE A 203 1.76 24.70 -22.88
C ILE A 203 0.32 24.87 -22.48
N LYS A 204 -0.28 26.04 -22.73
CA LYS A 204 -1.70 26.26 -22.44
C LYS A 204 -2.53 25.49 -23.45
N THR A 205 -3.48 24.70 -22.97
CA THR A 205 -4.38 23.92 -23.81
C THR A 205 -5.77 24.53 -23.80
N ASN A 206 -6.55 24.22 -24.84
CA ASN A 206 -7.97 24.56 -24.92
C ASN A 206 -8.86 23.43 -24.36
N ASN A 207 -8.26 22.44 -23.69
CA ASN A 207 -8.98 21.28 -23.19
C ASN A 207 -9.70 21.63 -21.88
N SER A 208 -10.90 21.06 -21.67
CA SER A 208 -11.73 21.32 -20.48
C SER A 208 -11.23 20.55 -19.25
N TRP A 209 -10.53 19.44 -19.45
CA TRP A 209 -10.11 18.52 -18.38
C TRP A 209 -8.74 18.85 -17.79
N ARG A 210 -7.90 19.58 -18.50
CA ARG A 210 -6.55 19.95 -18.06
C ARG A 210 -6.15 21.28 -18.68
N LYS A 211 -5.63 22.20 -17.86
CA LYS A 211 -5.33 23.60 -18.26
C LYS A 211 -4.01 23.73 -19.02
N TYR A 212 -3.06 22.85 -18.72
CA TYR A 212 -1.74 22.84 -19.32
C TYR A 212 -1.36 21.44 -19.79
N GLU A 213 -0.50 21.39 -20.80
CA GLU A 213 0.26 20.21 -21.19
C GLU A 213 1.75 20.46 -20.90
N TYR A 214 2.46 19.38 -20.60
CA TYR A 214 3.89 19.43 -20.33
C TYR A 214 4.68 19.30 -21.63
N ASP A 215 5.50 20.31 -21.94
CA ASP A 215 6.39 20.32 -23.10
C ASP A 215 7.63 19.46 -22.85
N TYR A 216 7.48 18.16 -23.14
CA TYR A 216 8.56 17.18 -23.04
C TYR A 216 9.54 17.23 -24.23
N LYS A 217 9.29 18.06 -25.26
CA LYS A 217 10.17 18.19 -26.44
C LYS A 217 11.26 19.25 -26.25
N GLN A 218 11.21 20.04 -25.16
CA GLN A 218 12.29 20.97 -24.81
C GLN A 218 13.56 20.25 -24.36
N LYS A 219 14.71 20.93 -24.53
CA LYS A 219 16.03 20.33 -24.30
C LYS A 219 16.50 20.31 -22.84
N ASN A 220 15.96 21.17 -21.98
CA ASN A 220 16.58 21.45 -20.68
C ASN A 220 15.65 21.07 -19.53
N ASN A 221 16.21 20.46 -18.49
CA ASN A 221 15.54 20.20 -17.21
C ASN A 221 14.21 19.44 -17.35
N LEU A 222 14.19 18.42 -18.21
CA LEU A 222 13.04 17.53 -18.32
C LEU A 222 12.75 16.88 -16.96
N PHE A 223 11.47 16.75 -16.61
CA PHE A 223 11.00 16.11 -15.37
C PHE A 223 11.55 16.74 -14.08
N ASN A 224 11.94 18.01 -14.13
CA ASN A 224 12.67 18.71 -13.06
C ASN A 224 13.95 18.00 -12.60
N LEU A 225 14.60 17.28 -13.52
CA LEU A 225 15.71 16.43 -13.19
C LEU A 225 16.89 17.19 -12.58
N ASN A 226 17.09 18.48 -12.84
CA ASN A 226 18.12 19.25 -12.15
C ASN A 226 17.91 19.27 -10.63
N SER A 227 16.70 19.61 -10.20
CA SER A 227 16.35 19.69 -8.77
C SER A 227 16.32 18.32 -8.12
N LEU A 228 15.80 17.32 -8.83
CA LEU A 228 15.79 15.94 -8.35
C LEU A 228 17.22 15.42 -8.19
N PHE A 229 18.05 15.58 -9.22
CA PHE A 229 19.39 15.00 -9.25
C PHE A 229 20.28 15.55 -8.14
N THR A 230 20.16 16.83 -7.78
CA THR A 230 20.88 17.42 -6.63
C THR A 230 20.60 16.70 -5.30
N ARG A 231 19.42 16.09 -5.14
CA ARG A 231 19.04 15.39 -3.90
C ARG A 231 19.51 13.95 -3.86
N ILE A 232 19.80 13.36 -5.02
CA ILE A 232 20.05 11.92 -5.17
C ILE A 232 21.44 11.62 -5.74
N SER A 233 22.20 12.63 -6.18
CA SER A 233 23.52 12.49 -6.82
C SER A 233 24.60 11.88 -5.94
N GLU A 234 24.42 11.94 -4.62
CA GLU A 234 25.36 11.34 -3.66
C GLU A 234 25.24 9.81 -3.62
N LYS A 235 24.15 9.24 -4.12
CA LYS A 235 23.98 7.79 -4.16
C LYS A 235 25.00 7.17 -5.13
N PRO A 236 25.78 6.16 -4.72
CA PRO A 236 26.87 5.61 -5.54
C PRO A 236 26.43 5.15 -6.93
N PHE A 237 25.22 4.60 -7.04
CA PHE A 237 24.65 4.11 -8.29
C PHE A 237 24.02 5.21 -9.16
N LEU A 238 23.84 6.44 -8.67
CA LEU A 238 23.28 7.55 -9.46
C LEU A 238 24.33 8.56 -9.92
N ARG A 239 25.54 8.52 -9.33
CA ARG A 239 26.62 9.45 -9.67
C ARG A 239 26.94 9.42 -11.17
N GLY A 240 26.79 10.56 -11.84
CA GLY A 240 27.03 10.69 -13.29
C GLY A 240 25.97 10.04 -14.19
N LYS A 241 24.90 9.44 -13.64
CA LYS A 241 23.86 8.72 -14.39
C LYS A 241 22.59 9.56 -14.62
N LYS A 242 22.73 10.89 -14.63
CA LYS A 242 21.62 11.83 -14.83
C LYS A 242 20.91 11.60 -16.17
N GLN A 243 21.66 11.49 -17.28
CA GLN A 243 21.06 11.27 -18.60
C GLN A 243 20.27 9.96 -18.64
N PHE A 244 20.72 8.91 -17.93
CA PHE A 244 20.04 7.62 -17.91
C PHE A 244 18.70 7.71 -17.21
N LEU A 245 18.62 8.45 -16.09
CA LEU A 245 17.34 8.76 -15.45
C LEU A 245 16.41 9.52 -16.38
N GLU A 246 16.91 10.53 -17.10
CA GLU A 246 16.10 11.30 -18.05
C GLU A 246 15.50 10.41 -19.15
N ILE A 247 16.33 9.51 -19.70
CA ILE A 247 15.92 8.58 -20.74
C ILE A 247 14.85 7.61 -20.25
N LEU A 248 15.02 7.04 -19.05
CA LEU A 248 14.02 6.15 -18.46
C LEU A 248 12.73 6.88 -18.13
N MET A 249 12.79 8.11 -17.62
CA MET A 249 11.61 8.93 -17.36
C MET A 249 10.88 9.30 -18.66
N MET A 250 11.62 9.61 -19.73
CA MET A 250 11.05 9.86 -21.05
C MET A 250 10.38 8.62 -21.61
N TYR A 251 10.98 7.44 -21.45
CA TYR A 251 10.38 6.17 -21.85
C TYR A 251 9.01 5.99 -21.18
N TYR A 252 8.94 6.09 -19.85
CA TYR A 252 7.67 5.95 -19.13
C TYR A 252 6.67 7.05 -19.47
N TRP A 253 7.15 8.28 -19.68
CA TRP A 253 6.30 9.38 -20.12
C TRP A 253 5.58 9.05 -21.43
N LEU A 254 6.31 8.55 -22.43
CA LEU A 254 5.77 8.28 -23.76
C LEU A 254 5.00 6.95 -23.85
N HIS A 255 5.43 5.91 -23.14
CA HIS A 255 4.85 4.57 -23.31
C HIS A 255 3.78 4.21 -22.26
N ASP A 256 3.79 4.84 -21.08
CA ASP A 256 2.87 4.49 -19.99
C ASP A 256 1.95 5.64 -19.55
N VAL A 257 2.40 6.90 -19.69
CA VAL A 257 1.73 8.05 -19.04
C VAL A 257 0.96 8.94 -20.02
N PHE A 258 1.62 9.43 -21.07
CA PHE A 258 1.07 10.41 -22.01
C PHE A 258 0.73 9.78 -23.36
N GLY A 259 1.61 8.93 -23.89
CA GLY A 259 1.50 8.37 -25.25
C GLY A 259 2.56 8.93 -26.20
N ASP A 260 2.92 8.15 -27.23
CA ASP A 260 3.89 8.52 -28.26
C ASP A 260 3.23 8.66 -29.65
N GLU A 261 2.16 9.44 -29.74
CA GLU A 261 1.37 9.57 -30.99
C GLU A 261 2.20 10.12 -32.16
N ASP A 262 3.19 10.97 -31.87
CA ASP A 262 4.09 11.56 -32.87
C ASP A 262 5.33 10.71 -33.19
N ASN A 263 5.48 9.51 -32.60
CA ASN A 263 6.69 8.68 -32.67
C ASN A 263 7.98 9.44 -32.25
N TYR A 264 7.87 10.28 -31.22
CA TYR A 264 8.96 11.12 -30.74
C TYR A 264 10.08 10.33 -30.08
N TRP A 265 9.84 9.11 -29.60
CA TRP A 265 10.83 8.30 -28.90
C TRP A 265 12.15 8.13 -29.69
N HIS A 266 12.06 7.80 -30.98
CA HIS A 266 13.24 7.62 -31.83
C HIS A 266 14.02 8.93 -32.04
N GLU A 267 13.32 10.05 -32.20
CA GLU A 267 13.94 11.37 -32.30
C GLU A 267 14.68 11.72 -30.99
N TYR A 268 14.06 11.43 -29.85
CA TYR A 268 14.65 11.66 -28.54
C TYR A 268 15.92 10.84 -28.30
N LEU A 269 15.92 9.55 -28.63
CA LEU A 269 17.12 8.71 -28.50
C LEU A 269 18.28 9.20 -29.39
N SER A 270 17.97 9.65 -30.61
CA SER A 270 18.96 10.26 -31.50
C SER A 270 19.57 11.53 -30.89
N LYS A 271 18.77 12.40 -30.27
CA LYS A 271 19.27 13.59 -29.55
C LYS A 271 20.17 13.24 -28.37
N CYS A 272 19.95 12.07 -27.75
CA CYS A 272 20.76 11.56 -26.65
C CYS A 272 22.02 10.79 -27.12
N ASN A 273 22.26 10.69 -28.44
CA ASN A 273 23.33 9.89 -29.03
C ASN A 273 23.29 8.40 -28.64
N ILE A 274 22.08 7.83 -28.48
CA ILE A 274 21.91 6.39 -28.24
C ILE A 274 21.59 5.70 -29.56
N GLU A 275 22.42 4.74 -29.94
CA GLU A 275 22.17 3.90 -31.11
C GLU A 275 20.97 2.98 -30.86
N VAL A 276 19.95 3.08 -31.71
CA VAL A 276 18.76 2.24 -31.62
C VAL A 276 19.06 0.91 -32.31
N ASN A 277 19.32 -0.13 -31.52
CA ASN A 277 19.35 -1.50 -32.05
C ASN A 277 17.91 -1.92 -32.41
N SER A 278 17.69 -2.26 -33.68
CA SER A 278 16.39 -2.55 -34.30
C SER A 278 15.66 -3.82 -33.82
N ARG A 279 15.92 -4.29 -32.59
CA ARG A 279 15.30 -5.50 -32.01
C ARG A 279 13.92 -5.27 -31.38
N ASN A 280 13.44 -4.04 -31.29
CA ASN A 280 12.16 -3.71 -30.65
C ASN A 280 10.95 -3.70 -31.60
N LEU A 281 11.04 -4.29 -32.80
CA LEU A 281 9.92 -4.39 -33.76
C LEU A 281 9.33 -5.80 -33.83
N SER A 282 8.96 -6.37 -32.68
CA SER A 282 8.04 -7.52 -32.63
C SER A 282 7.65 -7.86 -31.18
N GLY A 283 6.54 -7.30 -30.71
CA GLY A 283 5.87 -7.63 -29.45
C GLY A 283 4.44 -7.13 -29.45
#